data_AF-A0A2G8S3L5-F1
#
_entry.id   AF-A0A2G8S3L5-F1
#
_cell.length_a   1.000
_cell.length_b   1.000
_cell.length_c   1.000
_cell.angle_alpha   90.00
_cell.angle_beta   90.00
_cell.angle_gamma   90.00
#
_symmetry.space_group_name_H-M   'P 1'
#
loop_
_entity.id
_entity.type
_entity.pdbx_description
1 polymer ?
#
loop_
_entity_poly.entity_id
_entity_poly.type
_entity_poly.pdbx_seq_one_letter_code
_entity_poly.pdbx_strand_id
1 'polypeptide(L)'
;MKVFHVLQVLIESPEFAFPTIHNKDSPILDPPAPVDELPCGPEHVTLQFMLGTLPTPEATYEDNDKVIAELLEQLGCRSISDFRKLSLERILFVIGDQLTVERIWGLQYLLCQEWNSHERLDFTVPVFGWLHFAMAFAKSLHKQYFGTNAGMGLKHAFTLLDRKGLDKRVTQGPFHDNLDRAFYHILEAHLCTCWLQVSGASSLQDLRGRTPEQLKTLAEKLVLEHASTDAMTTLKHGAGEQDELRLQTTMFLRDVLLYVVLDRAIKYGDVGLMEGILPHTLLRFAGGQNSNYTIECLEMLQGLHKEWPPEVCEFVRKHCWLVNTTGRRDGHTPVDRVQEARIKDIKVTHRSQGPNVDWQYVKKLHPAIPVIQAVSVHVEDQFKTWSRYSRHTSPGDAKGISRLQDAYRQAKVHISVPGRTINSGDEVSDVYNNGLLTLGRPMNNWRIARTMPRATEEDFSAVTTDALQDMVDMEVDEAGSPVSE
;
A
#
# COMPACT_ATOMS: atom_id res chain seq x y z
N MET A 1 -17.73 6.21 -2.43
CA MET A 1 -16.57 6.72 -1.64
C MET A 1 -16.05 8.09 -2.11
N LYS A 2 -15.70 8.31 -3.40
CA LYS A 2 -15.16 9.62 -3.87
C LYS A 2 -16.00 10.85 -3.47
N VAL A 3 -17.31 10.80 -3.73
CA VAL A 3 -18.26 11.87 -3.35
C VAL A 3 -18.22 12.16 -1.84
N PHE A 4 -18.16 11.11 -1.03
CA PHE A 4 -18.06 11.27 0.43
C PHE A 4 -16.75 11.95 0.83
N HIS A 5 -15.61 11.62 0.22
CA HIS A 5 -14.37 12.32 0.51
C HIS A 5 -14.42 13.81 0.13
N VAL A 6 -15.08 14.15 -0.99
CA VAL A 6 -15.32 15.54 -1.38
C VAL A 6 -16.18 16.29 -0.35
N LEU A 7 -17.20 15.64 0.22
CA LEU A 7 -17.98 16.16 1.33
C LEU A 7 -17.15 16.30 2.60
N GLN A 8 -16.33 15.29 2.92
CA GLN A 8 -15.48 15.28 4.10
C GLN A 8 -14.52 16.48 4.11
N VAL A 9 -13.91 16.81 2.98
CA VAL A 9 -13.04 17.99 2.85
C VAL A 9 -13.79 19.30 3.14
N LEU A 10 -15.06 19.41 2.71
CA LEU A 10 -15.88 20.57 3.05
C LEU A 10 -16.21 20.59 4.55
N ILE A 11 -16.61 19.45 5.12
CA ILE A 11 -17.01 19.30 6.53
C ILE A 11 -15.84 19.62 7.47
N GLU A 12 -14.64 19.16 7.14
CA GLU A 12 -13.43 19.36 7.94
C GLU A 12 -12.82 20.75 7.74
N SER A 13 -13.24 21.50 6.72
CA SER A 13 -12.77 22.86 6.46
C SER A 13 -13.15 23.81 7.61
N PRO A 14 -12.16 24.48 8.23
CA PRO A 14 -12.42 25.47 9.28
C PRO A 14 -13.32 26.62 8.80
N GLU A 15 -13.22 26.99 7.51
CA GLU A 15 -14.03 28.05 6.90
C GLU A 15 -15.50 27.62 6.76
N PHE A 16 -15.78 26.34 6.52
CA PHE A 16 -17.14 25.84 6.48
C PHE A 16 -17.80 25.81 7.87
N ALA A 17 -17.00 25.65 8.94
CA ALA A 17 -17.48 25.62 10.33
C ALA A 17 -18.68 24.67 10.53
N PHE A 18 -18.49 23.40 10.19
CA PHE A 18 -19.52 22.35 10.25
C PHE A 18 -20.41 22.35 11.51
N PRO A 19 -19.90 22.59 12.75
CA PRO A 19 -20.75 22.61 13.94
C PRO A 19 -21.89 23.63 13.91
N THR A 20 -21.82 24.61 13.00
CA THR A 20 -22.80 25.70 12.85
C THR A 20 -23.96 25.39 11.89
N ILE A 21 -23.90 24.30 11.12
CA ILE A 21 -24.94 23.98 10.13
C ILE A 21 -26.17 23.34 10.79
N HIS A 22 -27.34 23.60 10.20
CA HIS A 22 -28.57 22.88 10.54
C HIS A 22 -28.52 21.45 9.96
N ASN A 23 -29.11 20.48 10.66
CA ASN A 23 -29.16 19.07 10.24
C ASN A 23 -27.79 18.39 10.03
N LYS A 24 -26.78 18.76 10.84
CA LYS A 24 -25.44 18.15 10.83
C LYS A 24 -25.45 16.63 11.08
N ASP A 25 -26.47 16.12 11.77
CA ASP A 25 -26.64 14.71 12.12
C ASP A 25 -27.37 13.93 11.00
N SER A 26 -27.49 14.49 9.79
CA SER A 26 -28.12 13.81 8.66
C SER A 26 -27.27 12.62 8.20
N PRO A 27 -27.86 11.42 8.06
CA PRO A 27 -27.16 10.23 7.55
C PRO A 27 -26.56 10.39 6.15
N ILE A 28 -26.97 11.42 5.40
CA ILE A 28 -26.42 11.74 4.08
C ILE A 28 -24.96 12.19 4.15
N LEU A 29 -24.56 12.77 5.29
CA LEU A 29 -23.21 13.26 5.54
C LEU A 29 -22.30 12.18 6.14
N ASP A 30 -22.87 11.00 6.46
CA ASP A 30 -22.12 9.85 6.95
C ASP A 30 -21.35 9.15 5.83
N PRO A 31 -20.26 8.43 6.17
CA PRO A 31 -19.58 7.58 5.19
C PRO A 31 -20.55 6.56 4.59
N PRO A 32 -20.42 6.25 3.29
CA PRO A 32 -21.21 5.19 2.69
C PRO A 32 -20.91 3.86 3.37
N ALA A 33 -21.87 2.92 3.30
CA ALA A 33 -21.65 1.56 3.78
C ALA A 33 -20.38 0.97 3.13
N PRO A 34 -19.52 0.29 3.92
CA PRO A 34 -18.34 -0.36 3.40
C PRO A 34 -18.73 -1.48 2.42
N VAL A 35 -17.82 -1.84 1.52
CA VAL A 35 -18.04 -2.97 0.60
C VAL A 35 -17.82 -4.28 1.36
N ASP A 36 -16.69 -4.41 2.04
CA ASP A 36 -16.39 -5.51 2.93
C ASP A 36 -15.42 -5.05 4.02
N GLU A 37 -15.95 -4.71 5.20
CA GLU A 37 -15.16 -4.19 6.32
C GLU A 37 -14.63 -5.32 7.21
N LEU A 38 -13.35 -5.24 7.57
CA LEU A 38 -12.75 -6.12 8.57
C LEU A 38 -13.29 -5.81 9.98
N PRO A 39 -13.44 -6.84 10.82
CA PRO A 39 -13.93 -6.64 12.17
C PRO A 39 -12.90 -5.86 13.01
N CYS A 40 -13.40 -5.07 13.95
CA CYS A 40 -12.58 -4.31 14.91
C CYS A 40 -13.11 -4.51 16.33
N GLY A 41 -12.23 -4.37 17.31
CA GLY A 41 -12.54 -4.57 18.72
C GLY A 41 -11.33 -5.15 19.45
N PRO A 42 -11.33 -5.16 20.79
CA PRO A 42 -10.28 -5.78 21.59
C PRO A 42 -10.02 -7.26 21.23
N GLU A 43 -11.06 -7.99 20.85
CA GLU A 43 -11.03 -9.40 20.43
C GLU A 43 -10.44 -9.62 19.02
N HIS A 44 -10.36 -8.56 18.22
CA HIS A 44 -9.79 -8.57 16.87
C HIS A 44 -8.37 -7.99 16.82
N VAL A 45 -7.76 -7.72 17.98
CA VAL A 45 -6.37 -7.27 18.05
C VAL A 45 -5.45 -8.37 17.54
N THR A 46 -4.71 -8.07 16.47
CA THR A 46 -3.77 -9.02 15.87
C THR A 46 -2.61 -9.32 16.80
N LEU A 47 -2.43 -10.59 17.14
CA LEU A 47 -1.24 -11.09 17.83
C LEU A 47 -0.10 -11.30 16.83
N GLN A 48 1.12 -11.01 17.28
CA GLN A 48 2.32 -11.13 16.46
C GLN A 48 3.39 -11.88 17.23
N PHE A 49 3.99 -12.87 16.58
CA PHE A 49 5.09 -13.65 17.11
C PHE A 49 6.30 -13.43 16.20
N MET A 50 7.33 -12.82 16.76
CA MET A 50 8.55 -12.53 16.01
C MET A 50 9.47 -13.75 16.03
N LEU A 51 9.91 -14.17 14.85
CA LEU A 51 10.93 -15.21 14.69
C LEU A 51 12.33 -14.62 14.85
N GLY A 52 13.30 -15.49 15.14
CA GLY A 52 14.71 -15.16 15.28
C GLY A 52 15.30 -14.72 13.94
N THR A 53 16.13 -13.68 13.98
CA THR A 53 16.80 -13.16 12.78
C THR A 53 17.82 -14.12 12.22
N LEU A 54 17.91 -14.14 10.89
CA LEU A 54 18.77 -15.01 10.12
C LEU A 54 19.98 -14.25 9.56
N PRO A 55 21.17 -14.88 9.50
CA PRO A 55 22.37 -14.32 8.86
C PRO A 55 22.36 -14.47 7.33
N THR A 56 21.20 -14.72 6.72
CA THR A 56 21.06 -14.98 5.28
C THR A 56 20.57 -13.73 4.56
N PRO A 57 21.23 -13.27 3.48
CA PRO A 57 20.94 -11.96 2.87
C PRO A 57 19.73 -11.93 1.92
N GLU A 58 19.10 -13.07 1.61
CA GLU A 58 17.94 -13.20 0.69
C GLU A 58 18.24 -12.68 -0.75
N ALA A 59 19.50 -12.68 -1.17
CA ALA A 59 19.93 -12.08 -2.44
C ALA A 59 19.74 -12.99 -3.65
N THR A 60 19.82 -14.30 -3.44
CA THR A 60 19.71 -15.35 -4.47
C THR A 60 18.52 -16.27 -4.21
N TYR A 61 18.15 -17.10 -5.19
CA TYR A 61 17.11 -18.12 -4.97
C TYR A 61 17.53 -19.12 -3.88
N GLU A 62 18.79 -19.54 -3.87
CA GLU A 62 19.36 -20.40 -2.82
C GLU A 62 19.27 -19.75 -1.43
N ASP A 63 19.52 -18.45 -1.31
CA ASP A 63 19.36 -17.74 -0.05
C ASP A 63 17.90 -17.75 0.44
N ASN A 64 16.94 -17.58 -0.49
CA ASN A 64 15.51 -17.56 -0.16
C ASN A 64 15.03 -18.96 0.24
N ASP A 65 15.51 -20.01 -0.42
CA ASP A 65 15.23 -21.40 -0.04
C ASP A 65 15.73 -21.72 1.37
N LYS A 66 16.99 -21.36 1.68
CA LYS A 66 17.57 -21.47 3.04
C LYS A 66 16.77 -20.69 4.08
N VAL A 67 16.29 -19.50 3.75
CA VAL A 67 15.45 -18.69 4.64
C VAL A 67 14.12 -19.40 4.92
N ILE A 68 13.45 -19.94 3.90
CA ILE A 68 12.20 -20.68 4.10
C ILE A 68 12.43 -21.90 5.00
N ALA A 69 13.46 -22.71 4.72
CA ALA A 69 13.78 -23.90 5.52
C ALA A 69 14.02 -23.56 7.00
N GLU A 70 14.82 -22.54 7.28
CA GLU A 70 15.15 -22.11 8.64
C GLU A 70 13.94 -21.45 9.35
N LEU A 71 13.07 -20.72 8.63
CA LEU A 71 11.82 -20.23 9.20
C LEU A 71 10.89 -21.39 9.61
N LEU A 72 10.81 -22.44 8.79
CA LEU A 72 10.04 -23.65 9.10
C LEU A 72 10.63 -24.39 10.31
N GLU A 73 11.95 -24.45 10.43
CA GLU A 73 12.63 -25.04 11.59
C GLU A 73 12.28 -24.30 12.88
N GLN A 74 12.25 -22.97 12.85
CA GLN A 74 11.85 -22.15 14.00
C GLN A 74 10.36 -22.33 14.36
N LEU A 75 9.52 -22.63 13.38
CA LEU A 75 8.12 -23.01 13.59
C LEU A 75 7.95 -24.47 14.06
N GLY A 76 9.05 -25.22 14.19
CA GLY A 76 9.08 -26.60 14.69
C GLY A 76 8.85 -27.67 13.63
N CYS A 77 8.87 -27.33 12.33
CA CYS A 77 8.81 -28.31 11.26
C CYS A 77 10.22 -28.86 11.00
N ARG A 78 10.50 -30.08 11.48
CA ARG A 78 11.88 -30.63 11.49
C ARG A 78 12.01 -32.03 10.89
N SER A 79 10.89 -32.73 10.73
CA SER A 79 10.87 -34.10 10.24
C SER A 79 10.19 -34.20 8.88
N ILE A 80 10.48 -35.27 8.14
CA ILE A 80 9.78 -35.63 6.91
C ILE A 80 8.26 -35.73 7.14
N SER A 81 7.84 -36.21 8.32
CA SER A 81 6.43 -36.24 8.69
C SER A 81 5.82 -34.85 8.82
N ASP A 82 6.58 -33.88 9.34
CA ASP A 82 6.14 -32.48 9.44
C ASP A 82 6.05 -31.85 8.05
N PHE A 83 7.08 -32.04 7.21
CA PHE A 83 7.11 -31.53 5.84
C PHE A 83 5.96 -32.07 5.01
N ARG A 84 5.68 -33.37 5.12
CA ARG A 84 4.53 -34.01 4.45
C ARG A 84 3.21 -33.41 4.93
N LYS A 85 3.04 -33.25 6.25
CA LYS A 85 1.81 -32.69 6.82
C LYS A 85 1.61 -31.23 6.42
N LEU A 86 2.65 -30.42 6.51
CA LEU A 86 2.63 -29.01 6.10
C LEU A 86 2.26 -28.90 4.62
N SER A 87 2.94 -29.67 3.77
CA SER A 87 2.83 -29.50 2.33
C SER A 87 1.53 -30.06 1.71
N LEU A 88 0.95 -31.10 2.32
CA LEU A 88 -0.28 -31.72 1.83
C LEU A 88 -1.56 -31.22 2.51
N GLU A 89 -1.47 -30.70 3.74
CA GLU A 89 -2.66 -30.37 4.54
C GLU A 89 -2.77 -28.91 4.96
N ARG A 90 -1.79 -28.05 4.66
CA ARG A 90 -1.77 -26.66 5.10
C ARG A 90 -1.38 -25.72 3.96
N ILE A 91 -1.69 -24.45 4.17
CA ILE A 91 -1.25 -23.35 3.31
C ILE A 91 -0.49 -22.35 4.17
N LEU A 92 0.71 -21.99 3.74
CA LEU A 92 1.52 -20.94 4.34
C LEU A 92 1.42 -19.68 3.48
N PHE A 93 0.78 -18.65 4.01
CA PHE A 93 0.72 -17.36 3.35
C PHE A 93 1.98 -16.57 3.67
N VAL A 94 2.71 -16.14 2.63
CA VAL A 94 3.93 -15.34 2.78
C VAL A 94 3.67 -13.94 2.27
N ILE A 95 3.75 -12.96 3.18
CA ILE A 95 3.45 -11.56 2.87
C ILE A 95 4.72 -10.74 2.96
N GLY A 96 5.04 -10.01 1.90
CA GLY A 96 6.27 -9.22 1.84
C GLY A 96 6.19 -8.11 0.80
N ASP A 97 7.31 -7.44 0.58
CA ASP A 97 7.40 -6.52 -0.55
C ASP A 97 7.34 -7.30 -1.88
N GLN A 98 7.34 -6.56 -3.00
CA GLN A 98 7.26 -7.17 -4.32
C GLN A 98 8.43 -8.13 -4.60
N LEU A 99 9.63 -7.87 -4.06
CA LEU A 99 10.79 -8.70 -4.33
C LEU A 99 10.68 -10.04 -3.59
N THR A 100 10.22 -10.04 -2.33
CA THR A 100 9.94 -11.29 -1.59
C THR A 100 8.99 -12.19 -2.38
N VAL A 101 7.90 -11.62 -2.88
CA VAL A 101 6.87 -12.35 -3.63
C VAL A 101 7.43 -12.90 -4.95
N GLU A 102 8.13 -12.08 -5.72
CA GLU A 102 8.79 -12.49 -6.96
C GLU A 102 9.79 -13.63 -6.74
N ARG A 103 10.55 -13.60 -5.63
CA ARG A 103 11.52 -14.65 -5.32
C ARG A 103 10.87 -15.98 -5.01
N ILE A 104 9.76 -15.99 -4.26
CA ILE A 104 9.05 -17.22 -3.94
C ILE A 104 8.39 -17.81 -5.19
N TRP A 105 7.77 -17.00 -6.04
CA TRP A 105 7.26 -17.49 -7.33
C TRP A 105 8.38 -18.02 -8.22
N GLY A 106 9.53 -17.36 -8.25
CA GLY A 106 10.71 -17.83 -8.97
C GLY A 106 11.21 -19.18 -8.45
N LEU A 107 11.19 -19.40 -7.13
CA LEU A 107 11.51 -20.70 -6.54
C LEU A 107 10.50 -21.77 -6.93
N GLN A 108 9.20 -21.50 -6.80
CA GLN A 108 8.14 -22.42 -7.25
C GLN A 108 8.27 -22.76 -8.73
N TYR A 109 8.74 -21.80 -9.55
CA TYR A 109 9.03 -22.05 -10.96
C TYR A 109 10.21 -23.01 -11.16
N LEU A 110 11.34 -22.75 -10.48
CA LEU A 110 12.55 -23.56 -10.60
C LEU A 110 12.34 -24.99 -10.08
N LEU A 111 11.60 -25.10 -8.97
CA LEU A 111 11.38 -26.35 -8.25
C LEU A 111 10.13 -27.09 -8.75
N CYS A 112 9.45 -26.66 -9.81
CA CYS A 112 8.15 -27.22 -10.18
C CYS A 112 8.15 -28.71 -10.61
N GLN A 113 9.33 -29.32 -10.77
CA GLN A 113 9.52 -30.73 -11.13
C GLN A 113 10.10 -31.56 -9.99
N GLU A 114 10.28 -30.99 -8.79
CA GLU A 114 10.77 -31.75 -7.63
C GLU A 114 9.78 -32.83 -7.18
N TRP A 115 10.29 -33.79 -6.41
CA TRP A 115 9.66 -35.09 -6.18
C TRP A 115 8.42 -35.05 -5.29
N ASN A 116 8.26 -34.00 -4.48
CA ASN A 116 7.13 -33.84 -3.56
C ASN A 116 6.71 -32.39 -3.35
N SER A 117 5.50 -32.17 -2.82
CA SER A 117 4.92 -30.84 -2.65
C SER A 117 5.70 -29.91 -1.71
N HIS A 118 6.54 -30.46 -0.83
CA HIS A 118 7.37 -29.67 0.06
C HIS A 118 8.52 -28.99 -0.70
N GLU A 119 9.30 -29.77 -1.45
CA GLU A 119 10.39 -29.26 -2.29
C GLU A 119 9.89 -28.30 -3.36
N ARG A 120 8.70 -28.54 -3.93
CA ARG A 120 8.08 -27.63 -4.90
C ARG A 120 7.54 -26.33 -4.30
N LEU A 121 7.50 -26.22 -2.96
CA LEU A 121 6.87 -25.13 -2.22
C LEU A 121 5.38 -24.93 -2.57
N ASP A 122 4.67 -26.01 -2.95
CA ASP A 122 3.27 -25.95 -3.42
C ASP A 122 2.30 -25.44 -2.33
N PHE A 123 2.69 -25.57 -1.06
CA PHE A 123 1.92 -25.13 0.10
C PHE A 123 2.03 -23.63 0.38
N THR A 124 2.87 -22.89 -0.36
CA THR A 124 3.07 -21.46 -0.12
C THR A 124 2.19 -20.61 -1.05
N VAL A 125 1.55 -19.57 -0.48
CA VAL A 125 0.80 -18.55 -1.23
C VAL A 125 1.43 -17.19 -0.97
N PRO A 126 2.25 -16.69 -1.91
CA PRO A 126 2.81 -15.34 -1.84
C PRO A 126 1.74 -14.27 -2.02
N VAL A 127 1.77 -13.23 -1.19
CA VAL A 127 0.85 -12.08 -1.23
C VAL A 127 1.66 -10.78 -1.12
N PHE A 128 1.50 -9.86 -2.07
CA PHE A 128 2.19 -8.58 -2.00
C PHE A 128 1.71 -7.72 -0.83
N GLY A 129 2.62 -6.90 -0.32
CA GLY A 129 2.37 -5.94 0.74
C GLY A 129 1.70 -4.65 0.27
N TRP A 130 0.62 -4.25 0.94
CA TRP A 130 -0.17 -3.07 0.57
C TRP A 130 0.53 -1.74 0.84
N LEU A 131 1.48 -1.66 1.78
CA LEU A 131 2.28 -0.45 1.96
C LEU A 131 3.11 -0.17 0.70
N HIS A 132 3.87 -1.16 0.25
CA HIS A 132 4.71 -1.00 -0.93
C HIS A 132 3.90 -0.79 -2.20
N PHE A 133 2.73 -1.42 -2.31
CA PHE A 133 1.76 -1.17 -3.37
C PHE A 133 1.28 0.29 -3.39
N ALA A 134 0.85 0.82 -2.23
CA ALA A 134 0.42 2.22 -2.11
C ALA A 134 1.58 3.19 -2.41
N MET A 135 2.79 2.88 -1.97
CA MET A 135 3.99 3.66 -2.32
C MET A 135 4.28 3.65 -3.81
N ALA A 136 4.12 2.51 -4.50
CA ALA A 136 4.28 2.42 -5.95
C ALA A 136 3.21 3.24 -6.69
N PHE A 137 1.97 3.23 -6.21
CA PHE A 137 0.91 4.08 -6.72
C PHE A 137 1.25 5.57 -6.53
N ALA A 138 1.64 5.98 -5.33
CA ALA A 138 2.09 7.35 -5.04
C ALA A 138 3.27 7.79 -5.93
N LYS A 139 4.27 6.92 -6.13
CA LYS A 139 5.40 7.16 -7.04
C LYS A 139 4.94 7.33 -8.48
N SER A 140 3.97 6.54 -8.93
CA SER A 140 3.38 6.66 -10.27
C SER A 140 2.71 8.02 -10.46
N LEU A 141 1.93 8.49 -9.48
CA LEU A 141 1.33 9.83 -9.48
C LEU A 141 2.41 10.92 -9.49
N HIS A 142 3.41 10.82 -8.61
CA HIS A 142 4.52 11.78 -8.55
C HIS A 142 5.25 11.89 -9.89
N LYS A 143 5.61 10.74 -10.50
CA LYS A 143 6.30 10.68 -11.79
C LYS A 143 5.48 11.32 -12.91
N GLN A 144 4.17 11.03 -12.95
CA GLN A 144 3.27 11.50 -13.99
C GLN A 144 3.00 13.00 -13.88
N TYR A 145 2.69 13.51 -12.70
CA TYR A 145 2.23 14.89 -12.49
C TYR A 145 3.32 15.85 -11.98
N PHE A 146 4.61 15.46 -12.06
CA PHE A 146 5.70 16.25 -11.47
C PHE A 146 5.75 17.68 -12.03
N GLY A 147 5.88 17.82 -13.35
CA GLY A 147 5.99 19.09 -14.05
C GLY A 147 7.16 19.98 -13.59
N THR A 148 7.05 21.27 -13.89
CA THR A 148 8.02 22.31 -13.55
C THR A 148 7.46 23.29 -12.51
N ASN A 149 8.29 24.25 -12.06
CA ASN A 149 7.84 25.31 -11.15
C ASN A 149 7.02 26.40 -11.86
N ALA A 150 7.16 26.51 -13.19
CA ALA A 150 6.43 27.48 -14.00
C ALA A 150 5.04 26.97 -14.41
N GLY A 151 4.87 25.64 -14.50
CA GLY A 151 3.58 25.00 -14.70
C GLY A 151 2.74 24.91 -13.44
N MET A 152 1.64 24.16 -13.52
CA MET A 152 0.69 23.92 -12.43
C MET A 152 0.74 22.48 -11.90
N GLY A 153 1.88 21.81 -12.05
CA GLY A 153 2.12 20.44 -11.59
C GLY A 153 2.49 20.34 -10.10
N LEU A 154 2.87 19.13 -9.66
CA LEU A 154 3.23 18.85 -8.27
C LEU A 154 4.44 19.66 -7.80
N LYS A 155 5.43 19.91 -8.66
CA LYS A 155 6.63 20.68 -8.29
C LYS A 155 6.29 22.12 -7.91
N HIS A 156 5.40 22.76 -8.68
CA HIS A 156 4.84 24.06 -8.34
C HIS A 156 4.11 24.02 -6.99
N ALA A 157 3.28 22.98 -6.78
CA ALA A 157 2.54 22.83 -5.54
C ALA A 157 3.44 22.60 -4.32
N PHE A 158 4.48 21.78 -4.43
CA PHE A 158 5.48 21.57 -3.37
C PHE A 158 6.21 22.85 -3.00
N THR A 159 6.51 23.70 -4.00
CA THR A 159 7.11 25.01 -3.77
C THR A 159 6.17 25.93 -2.97
N LEU A 160 4.88 25.97 -3.31
CA LEU A 160 3.90 26.81 -2.60
C LEU A 160 3.58 26.29 -1.18
N LEU A 161 3.67 24.98 -0.96
CA LEU A 161 3.54 24.34 0.35
C LEU A 161 4.85 24.34 1.16
N ASP A 162 5.94 24.92 0.65
CA ASP A 162 7.27 24.90 1.28
C ASP A 162 7.75 23.47 1.66
N ARG A 163 7.41 22.46 0.84
CA ARG A 163 7.72 21.05 1.07
C ARG A 163 9.10 20.68 0.52
N LYS A 164 10.11 20.74 1.40
CA LYS A 164 11.48 20.34 1.07
C LYS A 164 11.62 18.83 0.89
N GLY A 165 12.45 18.41 -0.06
CA GLY A 165 12.83 17.00 -0.26
C GLY A 165 11.90 16.20 -1.16
N LEU A 166 10.79 16.78 -1.62
CA LEU A 166 9.89 16.19 -2.63
C LEU A 166 10.29 16.53 -4.07
N ASP A 167 11.25 17.45 -4.24
CA ASP A 167 11.80 17.89 -5.53
C ASP A 167 12.70 16.85 -6.22
N LYS A 168 13.14 15.84 -5.48
CA LYS A 168 13.94 14.73 -5.99
C LYS A 168 13.11 13.45 -5.93
N ARG A 169 13.23 12.61 -6.96
CA ARG A 169 12.69 11.24 -6.91
C ARG A 169 13.59 10.40 -6.01
N VAL A 170 13.26 10.31 -4.73
CA VAL A 170 14.01 9.52 -3.75
C VAL A 170 13.09 8.44 -3.20
N THR A 171 13.59 7.22 -3.07
CA THR A 171 12.83 6.06 -2.59
C THR A 171 13.04 5.78 -1.10
N GLN A 172 13.88 6.57 -0.42
CA GLN A 172 14.33 6.33 0.95
C GLN A 172 13.88 7.43 1.93
N GLY A 173 13.79 7.04 3.20
CA GLY A 173 13.50 7.93 4.31
C GLY A 173 12.04 8.39 4.36
N PRO A 174 11.75 9.56 4.97
CA PRO A 174 10.38 10.04 5.19
C PRO A 174 9.71 10.57 3.91
N PHE A 175 10.29 10.31 2.72
CA PHE A 175 9.79 10.80 1.45
C PHE A 175 8.32 10.40 1.23
N HIS A 176 7.97 9.14 1.50
CA HIS A 176 6.63 8.64 1.27
C HIS A 176 5.59 9.25 2.20
N ASP A 177 5.86 9.32 3.49
CA ASP A 177 4.96 9.98 4.44
C ASP A 177 4.79 11.49 4.13
N ASN A 178 5.86 12.15 3.66
CA ASN A 178 5.80 13.55 3.25
C ASN A 178 5.02 13.75 1.94
N LEU A 179 5.17 12.83 0.99
CA LEU A 179 4.45 12.85 -0.29
C LEU A 179 2.95 12.61 -0.08
N ASP A 180 2.60 11.63 0.74
CA ASP A 180 1.23 11.32 1.11
C ASP A 180 0.51 12.55 1.69
N ARG A 181 1.12 13.18 2.71
CA ARG A 181 0.62 14.44 3.28
C ARG A 181 0.50 15.56 2.27
N ALA A 182 1.44 15.66 1.33
CA ALA A 182 1.37 16.66 0.28
C ALA A 182 0.18 16.40 -0.67
N PHE A 183 -0.13 15.15 -1.02
CA PHE A 183 -1.31 14.84 -1.83
C PHE A 183 -2.60 15.26 -1.15
N TYR A 184 -2.74 15.03 0.17
CA TYR A 184 -3.92 15.48 0.91
C TYR A 184 -4.08 17.02 0.86
N HIS A 185 -3.03 17.79 1.15
CA HIS A 185 -3.12 19.26 1.09
C HIS A 185 -3.37 19.81 -0.33
N ILE A 186 -2.76 19.19 -1.34
CA ILE A 186 -2.95 19.58 -2.75
C ILE A 186 -4.38 19.27 -3.20
N LEU A 187 -4.88 18.07 -2.88
CA LEU A 187 -6.24 17.67 -3.18
C LEU A 187 -7.24 18.59 -2.46
N GLU A 188 -7.03 18.88 -1.18
CA GLU A 188 -7.86 19.81 -0.42
C GLU A 188 -7.96 21.18 -1.11
N ALA A 189 -6.83 21.77 -1.51
CA ALA A 189 -6.82 23.05 -2.22
C ALA A 189 -7.61 23.01 -3.54
N HIS A 190 -7.47 21.94 -4.33
CA HIS A 190 -8.27 21.76 -5.54
C HIS A 190 -9.75 21.59 -5.26
N LEU A 191 -10.13 20.76 -4.29
CA LEU A 191 -11.52 20.49 -3.95
C LEU A 191 -12.22 21.74 -3.40
N CYS A 192 -11.56 22.51 -2.54
CA CYS A 192 -12.08 23.79 -2.06
C CYS A 192 -12.32 24.77 -3.22
N THR A 193 -11.40 24.84 -4.19
CA THR A 193 -11.57 25.68 -5.38
C THR A 193 -12.71 25.18 -6.27
N CYS A 194 -12.84 23.86 -6.44
CA CYS A 194 -13.94 23.26 -7.19
C CYS A 194 -15.29 23.49 -6.52
N TRP A 195 -15.37 23.44 -5.19
CA TRP A 195 -16.60 23.73 -4.43
C TRP A 195 -17.15 25.12 -4.76
N LEU A 196 -16.29 26.14 -4.75
CA LEU A 196 -16.68 27.50 -5.13
C LEU A 196 -17.15 27.56 -6.60
N GLN A 197 -16.44 26.86 -7.48
CA GLN A 197 -16.76 26.82 -8.91
C GLN A 197 -18.12 26.17 -9.20
N VAL A 198 -18.42 24.99 -8.62
CA VAL A 198 -19.65 24.24 -8.93
C VAL A 198 -20.90 24.84 -8.27
N SER A 199 -20.72 25.51 -7.13
CA SER A 199 -21.80 26.11 -6.35
C SER A 199 -22.09 27.57 -6.71
N GLY A 200 -21.12 28.26 -7.31
CA GLY A 200 -21.17 29.71 -7.52
C GLY A 200 -21.02 30.54 -6.24
N ALA A 201 -20.62 29.92 -5.13
CA ALA A 201 -20.39 30.60 -3.85
C ALA A 201 -19.11 31.45 -3.88
N SER A 202 -19.07 32.51 -3.08
CA SER A 202 -17.87 33.36 -2.93
C SER A 202 -16.91 32.82 -1.87
N SER A 203 -17.44 32.07 -0.90
CA SER A 203 -16.71 31.45 0.20
C SER A 203 -17.29 30.07 0.53
N LEU A 204 -16.51 29.21 1.21
CA LEU A 204 -17.06 27.94 1.69
C LEU A 204 -18.13 28.16 2.76
N GLN A 205 -18.01 29.25 3.52
CA GLN A 205 -19.01 29.67 4.52
C GLN A 205 -20.41 29.88 3.90
N ASP A 206 -20.51 30.36 2.66
CA ASP A 206 -21.81 30.58 2.01
C ASP A 206 -22.57 29.27 1.75
N LEU A 207 -21.88 28.11 1.79
CA LEU A 207 -22.49 26.80 1.62
C LEU A 207 -23.22 26.30 2.87
N ARG A 208 -23.04 26.95 4.03
CA ARG A 208 -23.70 26.55 5.30
C ARG A 208 -25.23 26.62 5.23
N GLY A 209 -25.77 27.46 4.36
CA GLY A 209 -27.21 27.58 4.13
C GLY A 209 -27.81 26.48 3.27
N ARG A 210 -26.98 25.57 2.71
CA ARG A 210 -27.44 24.45 1.87
C ARG A 210 -27.87 23.27 2.73
N THR A 211 -28.87 22.52 2.27
CA THR A 211 -29.27 21.27 2.93
C THR A 211 -28.26 20.15 2.66
N PRO A 212 -28.18 19.09 3.50
CA PRO A 212 -27.33 17.93 3.24
C PRO A 212 -27.49 17.32 1.84
N GLU A 213 -28.73 17.26 1.33
CA GLU A 213 -29.05 16.75 -0.01
C GLU A 213 -28.46 17.64 -1.12
N GLN A 214 -28.53 18.97 -0.93
CA GLN A 214 -27.93 19.93 -1.85
C GLN A 214 -26.40 19.84 -1.84
N LEU A 215 -25.79 19.68 -0.66
CA LEU A 215 -24.35 19.46 -0.55
C LEU A 215 -23.93 18.17 -1.24
N LYS A 216 -24.64 17.06 -1.03
CA LYS A 216 -24.40 15.80 -1.74
C LYS A 216 -24.48 15.96 -3.25
N THR A 217 -25.53 16.63 -3.74
CA THR A 217 -25.73 16.89 -5.18
C THR A 217 -24.58 17.71 -5.76
N LEU A 218 -24.10 18.74 -5.04
CA LEU A 218 -22.95 19.54 -5.45
C LEU A 218 -21.64 18.72 -5.45
N ALA A 219 -21.44 17.84 -4.46
CA ALA A 219 -20.29 16.95 -4.41
C ALA A 219 -20.31 15.92 -5.55
N GLU A 220 -21.48 15.37 -5.90
CA GLU A 220 -21.66 14.50 -7.07
C GLU A 220 -21.33 15.24 -8.37
N LYS A 221 -21.85 16.46 -8.52
CA LYS A 221 -21.54 17.33 -9.66
C LYS A 221 -20.04 17.62 -9.75
N LEU A 222 -19.37 17.93 -8.63
CA LEU A 222 -17.94 18.16 -8.58
C LEU A 222 -17.16 16.94 -9.08
N VAL A 223 -17.47 15.75 -8.55
CA VAL A 223 -16.79 14.52 -8.99
C VAL A 223 -17.04 14.27 -10.48
N LEU A 224 -18.27 14.44 -10.93
CA LEU A 224 -18.65 14.22 -12.33
C LEU A 224 -17.95 15.20 -13.28
N GLU A 225 -17.88 16.49 -12.96
CA GLU A 225 -17.36 17.53 -13.86
C GLU A 225 -15.83 17.77 -13.72
N HIS A 226 -15.23 17.44 -12.57
CA HIS A 226 -13.83 17.78 -12.27
C HIS A 226 -12.93 16.57 -11.97
N ALA A 227 -13.47 15.37 -11.77
CA ALA A 227 -12.68 14.21 -11.34
C ALA A 227 -13.15 12.86 -11.92
N SER A 228 -13.79 12.88 -13.10
CA SER A 228 -14.31 11.70 -13.76
C SER A 228 -13.65 11.46 -15.12
N THR A 229 -13.70 10.21 -15.59
CA THR A 229 -13.31 9.86 -16.96
C THR A 229 -14.23 10.52 -17.99
N ASP A 230 -15.53 10.65 -17.69
CA ASP A 230 -16.50 11.28 -18.59
C ASP A 230 -16.19 12.77 -18.83
N ALA A 231 -15.79 13.49 -17.77
CA ALA A 231 -15.32 14.86 -17.89
C ALA A 231 -14.07 14.95 -18.77
N MET A 232 -13.11 14.04 -18.61
CA MET A 232 -11.93 14.00 -19.47
C MET A 232 -12.29 13.73 -20.94
N THR A 233 -13.16 12.75 -21.20
CA THR A 233 -13.64 12.42 -22.55
C THR A 233 -14.31 13.63 -23.19
N THR A 234 -15.16 14.33 -22.43
CA THR A 234 -15.85 15.55 -22.89
C THR A 234 -14.85 16.67 -23.20
N LEU A 235 -13.84 16.88 -22.35
CA LEU A 235 -12.80 17.89 -22.57
C LEU A 235 -11.88 17.56 -23.76
N LYS A 236 -11.67 16.27 -24.05
CA LYS A 236 -10.78 15.82 -25.13
C LYS A 236 -11.47 15.74 -26.49
N HIS A 237 -12.76 15.40 -26.52
CA HIS A 237 -13.51 15.12 -27.76
C HIS A 237 -14.70 16.05 -27.99
N GLY A 238 -14.88 17.08 -27.15
CA GLY A 238 -15.94 18.07 -27.32
C GLY A 238 -15.77 18.92 -28.58
N ALA A 239 -16.84 19.60 -28.99
CA ALA A 239 -16.90 20.39 -30.22
C ALA A 239 -16.09 21.71 -30.20
N GLY A 240 -15.31 21.97 -29.14
CA GLY A 240 -14.54 23.20 -28.94
C GLY A 240 -13.03 22.98 -28.95
N GLU A 241 -12.27 24.08 -28.90
CA GLU A 241 -10.80 24.01 -28.76
C GLU A 241 -10.42 23.36 -27.43
N GLN A 242 -9.43 22.47 -27.47
CA GLN A 242 -8.99 21.72 -26.31
C GLN A 242 -8.31 22.64 -25.28
N ASP A 243 -8.60 22.39 -24.00
CA ASP A 243 -7.93 23.03 -22.86
C ASP A 243 -7.05 21.98 -22.15
N GLU A 244 -5.76 22.01 -22.46
CA GLU A 244 -4.80 21.01 -22.00
C GLU A 244 -4.62 21.05 -20.48
N LEU A 245 -4.60 22.25 -19.88
CA LEU A 245 -4.45 22.41 -18.43
C LEU A 245 -5.72 21.94 -17.70
N ARG A 246 -6.93 22.22 -18.21
CA ARG A 246 -8.18 21.74 -17.61
C ARG A 246 -8.27 20.23 -17.69
N LEU A 247 -7.88 19.63 -18.82
CA LEU A 247 -7.85 18.18 -19.00
C LEU A 247 -6.88 17.53 -18.01
N GLN A 248 -5.64 18.02 -17.93
CA GLN A 248 -4.62 17.51 -17.00
C GLN A 248 -5.04 17.64 -15.53
N THR A 249 -5.63 18.76 -15.15
CA THR A 249 -6.14 18.99 -13.78
C THR A 249 -7.27 18.01 -13.44
N THR A 250 -8.16 17.75 -14.40
CA THR A 250 -9.26 16.80 -14.23
C THR A 250 -8.75 15.37 -14.07
N MET A 251 -7.74 15.00 -14.87
CA MET A 251 -7.07 13.70 -14.78
C MET A 251 -6.35 13.52 -13.44
N PHE A 252 -5.63 14.54 -12.98
CA PHE A 252 -4.97 14.54 -11.68
C PHE A 252 -5.97 14.30 -10.55
N LEU A 253 -7.09 15.05 -10.53
CA LEU A 253 -8.13 14.90 -9.51
C LEU A 253 -8.76 13.51 -9.51
N ARG A 254 -9.08 12.97 -10.70
CA ARG A 254 -9.63 11.60 -10.84
C ARG A 254 -8.69 10.56 -10.20
N ASP A 255 -7.39 10.72 -10.42
CA ASP A 255 -6.38 9.76 -10.05
C ASP A 255 -5.96 9.86 -8.58
N VAL A 256 -5.73 11.08 -8.06
CA VAL A 256 -5.37 11.29 -6.66
C VAL A 256 -6.53 10.96 -5.72
N LEU A 257 -7.79 11.18 -6.14
CA LEU A 257 -8.95 10.72 -5.38
C LEU A 257 -8.99 9.20 -5.26
N LEU A 258 -8.56 8.46 -6.28
CA LEU A 258 -8.48 7.00 -6.18
C LEU A 258 -7.42 6.57 -5.16
N TYR A 259 -6.29 7.26 -5.10
CA TYR A 259 -5.25 7.04 -4.09
C TYR A 259 -5.76 7.30 -2.66
N VAL A 260 -6.46 8.40 -2.42
CA VAL A 260 -7.04 8.70 -1.10
C VAL A 260 -8.15 7.71 -0.72
N VAL A 261 -8.92 7.22 -1.71
CA VAL A 261 -9.89 6.14 -1.47
C VAL A 261 -9.18 4.85 -1.03
N LEU A 262 -8.03 4.51 -1.62
CA LEU A 262 -7.22 3.36 -1.19
C LEU A 262 -6.72 3.55 0.26
N ASP A 263 -6.13 4.69 0.56
CA ASP A 263 -5.59 4.98 1.90
C ASP A 263 -6.70 4.91 2.97
N ARG A 264 -7.87 5.47 2.66
CA ARG A 264 -9.05 5.35 3.52
C ARG A 264 -9.52 3.89 3.67
N ALA A 265 -9.58 3.13 2.58
CA ALA A 265 -9.98 1.73 2.62
C ALA A 265 -9.05 0.91 3.52
N ILE A 266 -7.74 1.13 3.40
CA ILE A 266 -6.72 0.53 4.28
C ILE A 266 -6.98 0.92 5.73
N LYS A 267 -7.15 2.22 6.03
CA LYS A 267 -7.33 2.72 7.40
C LYS A 267 -8.54 2.11 8.12
N TYR A 268 -9.66 1.96 7.39
CA TYR A 268 -10.92 1.42 7.93
C TYR A 268 -11.11 -0.08 7.67
N GLY A 269 -10.17 -0.75 7.02
CA GLY A 269 -10.27 -2.18 6.75
C GLY A 269 -11.33 -2.56 5.71
N ASP A 270 -11.67 -1.69 4.76
CA ASP A 270 -12.62 -2.02 3.67
C ASP A 270 -11.89 -2.78 2.54
N VAL A 271 -11.70 -4.08 2.74
CA VAL A 271 -10.96 -4.96 1.83
C VAL A 271 -11.69 -5.15 0.50
N GLY A 272 -13.02 -5.07 0.49
CA GLY A 272 -13.79 -5.11 -0.75
C GLY A 272 -13.49 -3.90 -1.64
N LEU A 273 -13.33 -2.72 -1.05
CA LEU A 273 -12.94 -1.52 -1.78
C LEU A 273 -11.47 -1.57 -2.24
N MET A 274 -10.58 -2.15 -1.42
CA MET A 274 -9.17 -2.38 -1.80
C MET A 274 -9.07 -3.28 -3.04
N GLU A 275 -9.80 -4.40 -3.07
CA GLU A 275 -9.88 -5.28 -4.24
C GLU A 275 -10.44 -4.55 -5.47
N GLY A 276 -11.51 -3.76 -5.29
CA GLY A 276 -12.12 -2.98 -6.36
C GLY A 276 -11.19 -1.94 -6.99
N ILE A 277 -10.09 -1.56 -6.33
CA ILE A 277 -9.09 -0.64 -6.86
C ILE A 277 -8.08 -1.35 -7.77
N LEU A 278 -7.84 -2.66 -7.59
CA LEU A 278 -6.82 -3.42 -8.31
C LEU A 278 -6.89 -3.29 -9.84
N PRO A 279 -8.07 -3.37 -10.50
CA PRO A 279 -8.15 -3.21 -11.95
C PRO A 279 -7.73 -1.81 -12.42
N HIS A 280 -8.02 -0.77 -11.64
CA HIS A 280 -7.63 0.60 -11.99
C HIS A 280 -6.13 0.82 -11.85
N THR A 281 -5.53 0.28 -10.77
CA THR A 281 -4.09 0.34 -10.56
C THR A 281 -3.32 -0.55 -11.54
N LEU A 282 -3.88 -1.69 -11.97
CA LEU A 282 -3.31 -2.53 -13.02
C LEU A 282 -3.08 -1.72 -14.30
N LEU A 283 -4.11 -1.01 -14.77
CA LEU A 283 -4.02 -0.18 -15.97
C LEU A 283 -3.00 0.96 -15.79
N ARG A 284 -3.03 1.63 -14.64
CA ARG A 284 -2.04 2.66 -14.31
C ARG A 284 -0.61 2.12 -14.30
N PHE A 285 -0.35 0.96 -13.70
CA PHE A 285 0.98 0.37 -13.62
C PHE A 285 1.48 -0.08 -15.00
N ALA A 286 0.61 -0.69 -15.80
CA ALA A 286 0.93 -1.07 -17.17
C ALA A 286 1.34 0.14 -18.02
N GLY A 287 0.52 1.19 -18.05
CA GLY A 287 0.83 2.38 -18.85
C GLY A 287 1.90 3.30 -18.25
N GLY A 288 2.13 3.20 -16.93
CA GLY A 288 3.20 3.91 -16.21
C GLY A 288 4.57 3.22 -16.26
N GLN A 289 4.66 2.05 -16.92
CA GLN A 289 5.85 1.20 -17.01
C GLN A 289 6.35 0.68 -15.65
N ASN A 290 5.42 0.37 -14.74
CA ASN A 290 5.72 -0.31 -13.48
C ASN A 290 5.41 -1.80 -13.65
N SER A 291 6.27 -2.52 -14.39
CA SER A 291 6.06 -3.93 -14.76
C SER A 291 5.83 -4.82 -13.55
N ASN A 292 6.63 -4.67 -12.50
CA ASN A 292 6.56 -5.53 -11.33
C ASN A 292 5.18 -5.47 -10.67
N TYR A 293 4.68 -4.26 -10.35
CA TYR A 293 3.32 -4.10 -9.79
C TYR A 293 2.20 -4.35 -10.81
N THR A 294 2.50 -4.38 -12.11
CA THR A 294 1.55 -4.88 -13.12
C THR A 294 1.36 -6.39 -12.96
N ILE A 295 2.46 -7.14 -12.77
CA ILE A 295 2.43 -8.57 -12.49
C ILE A 295 1.72 -8.84 -11.17
N GLU A 296 2.06 -8.14 -10.08
CA GLU A 296 1.39 -8.30 -8.78
C GLU A 296 -0.14 -8.13 -8.86
N CYS A 297 -0.62 -7.14 -9.64
CA CYS A 297 -2.05 -6.97 -9.87
C CYS A 297 -2.67 -8.14 -10.64
N LEU A 298 -1.98 -8.64 -11.69
CA LEU A 298 -2.46 -9.77 -12.48
C LEU A 298 -2.54 -11.04 -11.63
N GLU A 299 -1.49 -11.32 -10.85
CA GLU A 299 -1.40 -12.46 -9.94
C GLU A 299 -2.55 -12.46 -8.92
N MET A 300 -2.77 -11.32 -8.26
CA MET A 300 -3.84 -11.18 -7.27
C MET A 300 -5.24 -11.29 -7.89
N LEU A 301 -5.49 -10.62 -9.01
CA LEU A 301 -6.80 -10.69 -9.69
C LEU A 301 -7.09 -12.10 -10.21
N GLN A 302 -6.08 -12.77 -10.77
CA GLN A 302 -6.20 -14.14 -11.26
C GLN A 302 -6.46 -15.11 -10.11
N GLY A 303 -5.69 -14.99 -9.02
CA GLY A 303 -5.89 -15.78 -7.80
C GLY A 303 -7.31 -15.64 -7.26
N LEU A 304 -7.73 -14.41 -6.96
CA LEU A 304 -9.02 -14.13 -6.32
C LEU A 304 -10.25 -14.47 -7.17
N HIS A 305 -10.17 -14.29 -8.49
CA HIS A 305 -11.35 -14.37 -9.37
C HIS A 305 -11.41 -15.61 -10.25
N LYS A 306 -10.33 -16.40 -10.34
CA LYS A 306 -10.26 -17.54 -11.28
C LYS A 306 -9.68 -18.81 -10.70
N GLU A 307 -8.74 -18.75 -9.78
CA GLU A 307 -7.93 -19.94 -9.43
C GLU A 307 -8.12 -20.42 -8.01
N TRP A 308 -8.16 -19.51 -7.03
CA TRP A 308 -8.16 -19.91 -5.63
C TRP A 308 -9.54 -20.36 -5.16
N PRO A 309 -9.61 -21.38 -4.29
CA PRO A 309 -10.84 -21.73 -3.59
C PRO A 309 -11.38 -20.54 -2.78
N PRO A 310 -12.71 -20.45 -2.57
CA PRO A 310 -13.32 -19.36 -1.81
C PRO A 310 -12.68 -19.12 -0.44
N GLU A 311 -12.29 -20.18 0.25
CA GLU A 311 -11.67 -20.14 1.57
C GLU A 311 -10.28 -19.48 1.55
N VAL A 312 -9.50 -19.72 0.49
CA VAL A 312 -8.20 -19.09 0.29
C VAL A 312 -8.38 -17.61 -0.04
N CYS A 313 -9.35 -17.28 -0.91
CA CYS A 313 -9.68 -15.90 -1.23
C CYS A 313 -10.13 -15.11 0.01
N GLU A 314 -10.96 -15.72 0.85
CA GLU A 314 -11.38 -15.13 2.12
C GLU A 314 -10.18 -14.93 3.04
N PHE A 315 -9.32 -15.94 3.21
CA PHE A 315 -8.15 -15.82 4.08
C PHE A 315 -7.21 -14.69 3.64
N VAL A 316 -6.93 -14.56 2.33
CA VAL A 316 -6.10 -13.49 1.78
C VAL A 316 -6.68 -12.12 2.14
N ARG A 317 -7.98 -11.91 1.89
CA ARG A 317 -8.66 -10.64 2.19
C ARG A 317 -8.67 -10.34 3.69
N LYS A 318 -9.02 -11.34 4.51
CA LYS A 318 -9.28 -11.16 5.95
C LYS A 318 -8.03 -11.15 6.81
N HIS A 319 -6.95 -11.77 6.37
CA HIS A 319 -5.78 -12.03 7.22
C HIS A 319 -4.42 -11.68 6.60
N CYS A 320 -4.31 -11.56 5.26
CA CYS A 320 -3.01 -11.28 4.63
C CYS A 320 -2.82 -9.81 4.24
N TRP A 321 -3.90 -9.05 4.02
CA TRP A 321 -3.78 -7.66 3.56
C TRP A 321 -3.52 -6.67 4.67
N LEU A 322 -4.27 -6.80 5.76
CA LEU A 322 -4.29 -5.84 6.85
C LEU A 322 -4.27 -6.54 8.20
N VAL A 323 -3.72 -5.85 9.19
CA VAL A 323 -3.76 -6.23 10.60
C VAL A 323 -4.21 -5.05 11.43
N ASN A 324 -4.73 -5.32 12.63
CA ASN A 324 -5.19 -4.29 13.55
C ASN A 324 -4.57 -4.51 14.93
N THR A 325 -3.51 -3.78 15.23
CA THR A 325 -2.79 -3.90 16.52
C THR A 325 -3.42 -3.08 17.64
N THR A 326 -4.43 -2.26 17.32
CA THR A 326 -5.05 -1.33 18.29
C THR A 326 -6.49 -1.71 18.66
N GLY A 327 -7.14 -2.55 17.86
CA GLY A 327 -8.56 -2.86 17.96
C GLY A 327 -9.49 -1.72 17.52
N ARG A 328 -8.94 -0.55 17.15
CA ARG A 328 -9.75 0.59 16.69
C ARG A 328 -10.22 0.37 15.26
N ARG A 329 -11.43 0.84 14.95
CA ARG A 329 -12.01 0.77 13.60
C ARG A 329 -11.10 1.38 12.53
N ASP A 330 -10.46 2.50 12.85
CA ASP A 330 -9.56 3.24 11.96
C ASP A 330 -8.07 2.89 12.18
N GLY A 331 -7.81 1.75 12.84
CA GLY A 331 -6.49 1.29 13.26
C GLY A 331 -5.88 0.19 12.37
N HIS A 332 -6.52 -0.13 11.25
CA HIS A 332 -6.02 -1.13 10.31
C HIS A 332 -4.75 -0.64 9.61
N THR A 333 -3.79 -1.56 9.43
CA THR A 333 -2.46 -1.27 8.90
C THR A 333 -2.02 -2.40 7.97
N PRO A 334 -1.36 -2.11 6.82
CA PRO A 334 -0.78 -3.15 5.97
C PRO A 334 0.21 -4.04 6.73
N VAL A 335 0.19 -5.35 6.46
CA VAL A 335 1.07 -6.34 7.11
C VAL A 335 2.55 -5.97 6.94
N ASP A 336 2.96 -5.60 5.73
CA ASP A 336 4.33 -5.20 5.44
C ASP A 336 4.74 -3.89 6.14
N ARG A 337 3.81 -2.98 6.43
CA ARG A 337 4.09 -1.79 7.28
C ARG A 337 4.39 -2.16 8.72
N VAL A 338 3.70 -3.16 9.25
CA VAL A 338 3.99 -3.68 10.59
C VAL A 338 5.37 -4.31 10.61
N GLN A 339 5.74 -5.07 9.57
CA GLN A 339 7.07 -5.64 9.45
C GLN A 339 8.17 -4.57 9.38
N GLU A 340 7.96 -3.47 8.63
CA GLU A 340 8.88 -2.32 8.63
C GLU A 340 9.05 -1.69 10.02
N ALA A 341 7.97 -1.59 10.79
CA ALA A 341 8.05 -1.11 12.17
C ALA A 341 8.91 -2.05 13.05
N ARG A 342 8.78 -3.36 12.87
CA ARG A 342 9.61 -4.37 13.55
C ARG A 342 11.09 -4.30 13.15
N ILE A 343 11.37 -4.10 11.87
CA ILE A 343 12.73 -3.88 11.37
C ILE A 343 13.33 -2.63 12.01
N LYS A 344 12.56 -1.54 12.12
CA LYS A 344 12.98 -0.32 12.82
C LYS A 344 13.27 -0.57 14.29
N ASP A 345 12.43 -1.35 14.98
CA ASP A 345 12.65 -1.69 16.39
C ASP A 345 13.95 -2.44 16.60
N ILE A 346 14.28 -3.39 15.74
CA ILE A 346 15.55 -4.14 15.75
C ILE A 346 16.73 -3.21 15.45
N LYS A 347 16.67 -2.45 14.35
CA LYS A 347 17.83 -1.71 13.82
C LYS A 347 18.10 -0.39 14.54
N VAL A 348 17.08 0.21 15.14
CA VAL A 348 17.15 1.56 15.72
C VAL A 348 16.86 1.56 17.21
N THR A 349 15.70 1.04 17.63
CA THR A 349 15.22 1.17 19.02
C THR A 349 15.98 0.26 19.99
N HIS A 350 16.14 -1.01 19.63
CA HIS A 350 16.76 -2.07 20.43
C HIS A 350 18.06 -2.56 19.79
N ARG A 351 18.75 -1.66 19.08
CA ARG A 351 20.00 -1.98 18.40
C ARG A 351 21.01 -2.54 19.41
N SER A 352 21.38 -3.80 19.24
CA SER A 352 22.43 -4.42 20.04
C SER A 352 23.78 -3.76 19.74
N GLN A 353 24.49 -3.33 20.78
CA GLN A 353 25.81 -2.70 20.69
C GLN A 353 26.77 -3.41 21.64
N GLY A 354 27.95 -3.79 21.15
CA GLY A 354 28.99 -4.42 21.95
C GLY A 354 29.86 -5.38 21.14
N PRO A 355 31.09 -5.68 21.61
CA PRO A 355 32.03 -6.53 20.88
C PRO A 355 31.62 -8.01 20.79
N ASN A 356 30.70 -8.46 21.65
CA ASN A 356 30.26 -9.86 21.75
C ASN A 356 28.85 -10.09 21.18
N VAL A 357 28.34 -9.16 20.37
CA VAL A 357 27.04 -9.34 19.69
C VAL A 357 27.27 -10.19 18.44
N ASP A 358 26.79 -11.42 18.47
CA ASP A 358 26.83 -12.36 17.34
C ASP A 358 25.40 -12.71 16.84
N TRP A 359 25.35 -13.54 15.79
CA TRP A 359 24.08 -13.97 15.20
C TRP A 359 23.22 -14.83 16.14
N GLN A 360 23.85 -15.65 17.00
CA GLN A 360 23.13 -16.48 17.97
C GLN A 360 22.43 -15.61 19.02
N TYR A 361 23.11 -14.58 19.51
CA TYR A 361 22.57 -13.61 20.44
C TYR A 361 21.38 -12.86 19.86
N VAL A 362 21.48 -12.32 18.64
CA VAL A 362 20.36 -11.58 18.02
C VAL A 362 19.20 -12.49 17.65
N LYS A 363 19.46 -13.73 17.19
CA LYS A 363 18.43 -14.76 16.92
C LYS A 363 17.60 -15.05 18.18
N LYS A 364 18.22 -15.04 19.37
CA LYS A 364 17.55 -15.17 20.66
C LYS A 364 16.85 -13.89 21.15
N LEU A 365 17.47 -12.72 20.94
CA LEU A 365 16.98 -11.45 21.47
C LEU A 365 15.75 -10.93 20.71
N HIS A 366 15.77 -10.96 19.38
CA HIS A 366 14.75 -10.29 18.57
C HIS A 366 13.32 -10.82 18.84
N PRO A 367 13.07 -12.14 18.98
CA PRO A 367 11.77 -12.66 19.39
C PRO A 367 11.22 -12.08 20.69
N ALA A 368 12.08 -11.64 21.61
CA ALA A 368 11.69 -11.05 22.89
C ALA A 368 11.36 -9.54 22.81
N ILE A 369 11.72 -8.85 21.71
CA ILE A 369 11.50 -7.39 21.57
C ILE A 369 10.04 -6.99 21.79
N PRO A 370 9.03 -7.65 21.18
CA PRO A 370 7.62 -7.28 21.40
C PRO A 370 7.21 -7.34 22.88
N VAL A 371 7.72 -8.32 23.63
CA VAL A 371 7.45 -8.46 25.06
C VAL A 371 8.15 -7.36 25.86
N ILE A 372 9.42 -7.06 25.55
CA ILE A 372 10.17 -5.96 26.16
C ILE A 372 9.40 -4.64 25.98
N GLN A 373 8.92 -4.37 24.77
CA GLN A 373 8.12 -3.18 24.47
C GLN A 373 6.81 -3.15 25.25
N ALA A 374 6.08 -4.26 25.31
CA ALA A 374 4.84 -4.35 26.07
C ALA A 374 5.06 -4.04 27.56
N VAL A 375 6.15 -4.56 28.14
CA VAL A 375 6.55 -4.26 29.53
C VAL A 375 6.91 -2.78 29.68
N SER A 376 7.69 -2.21 28.76
CA SER A 376 8.02 -0.77 28.80
C SER A 376 6.78 0.12 28.72
N VAL A 377 5.84 -0.19 27.83
CA VAL A 377 4.56 0.53 27.72
C VAL A 377 3.73 0.38 28.97
N HIS A 378 3.68 -0.82 29.57
CA HIS A 378 2.96 -1.05 30.82
C HIS A 378 3.55 -0.23 31.97
N VAL A 379 4.87 -0.24 32.14
CA VAL A 379 5.57 0.57 33.16
C VAL A 379 5.28 2.06 32.93
N GLU A 380 5.42 2.55 31.70
CA GLU A 380 5.09 3.93 31.36
C GLU A 380 3.63 4.28 31.68
N ASP A 381 2.68 3.39 31.38
CA ASP A 381 1.27 3.60 31.72
C ASP A 381 1.02 3.62 33.24
N GLN A 382 1.72 2.79 34.02
CA GLN A 382 1.59 2.78 35.48
C GLN A 382 2.17 4.03 36.13
N PHE A 383 3.34 4.49 35.67
CA PHE A 383 4.04 5.62 36.28
C PHE A 383 3.68 6.99 35.65
N LYS A 384 2.99 7.00 34.50
CA LYS A 384 2.53 8.19 33.77
C LYS A 384 3.63 9.22 33.47
N THR A 385 4.87 8.76 33.35
CA THR A 385 6.09 9.59 33.28
C THR A 385 6.25 10.42 32.00
N TRP A 386 5.55 10.05 30.92
CA TRP A 386 5.73 10.54 29.55
C TRP A 386 4.43 10.98 28.86
N SER A 387 3.33 11.06 29.59
CA SER A 387 1.99 11.37 29.05
C SER A 387 1.87 12.72 28.29
N ARG A 388 2.83 13.64 28.47
CA ARG A 388 2.85 14.95 27.79
C ARG A 388 3.40 14.93 26.35
N TYR A 389 4.19 13.93 25.95
CA TYR A 389 4.89 13.94 24.66
C TYR A 389 4.40 12.89 23.65
N SER A 390 3.46 12.02 24.04
CA SER A 390 3.01 10.89 23.19
C SER A 390 2.03 11.29 22.06
N ARG A 391 1.53 12.52 22.04
CA ARG A 391 0.59 13.01 21.01
C ARG A 391 1.28 13.98 20.07
N HIS A 392 1.97 13.44 19.06
CA HIS A 392 2.36 14.23 17.90
C HIS A 392 1.14 14.47 17.00
N THR A 393 0.35 15.51 17.27
CA THR A 393 -0.56 16.05 16.27
C THR A 393 0.27 16.83 15.26
N SER A 394 0.27 16.40 13.99
CA SER A 394 0.84 17.21 12.92
C SER A 394 -0.12 18.38 12.65
N PRO A 395 0.31 19.65 12.78
CA PRO A 395 -0.53 20.78 12.46
C PRO A 395 -0.88 20.76 10.96
N GLY A 396 -2.14 21.06 10.62
CA GLY A 396 -2.56 21.25 9.22
C GLY A 396 -1.86 22.47 8.59
N ASP A 397 -1.76 22.49 7.26
CA ASP A 397 -1.08 23.56 6.50
C ASP A 397 -2.07 24.55 5.86
N ALA A 398 -2.93 25.16 6.68
CA ALA A 398 -3.98 26.06 6.19
C ALA A 398 -3.42 27.21 5.33
N LYS A 399 -2.24 27.73 5.68
CA LYS A 399 -1.56 28.80 4.94
C LYS A 399 -1.10 28.32 3.56
N GLY A 400 -0.46 27.15 3.47
CA GLY A 400 -0.05 26.56 2.21
C GLY A 400 -1.24 26.24 1.31
N ILE A 401 -2.31 25.67 1.88
CA ILE A 401 -3.55 25.34 1.17
C ILE A 401 -4.21 26.62 0.61
N SER A 402 -4.28 27.71 1.38
CA SER A 402 -4.79 28.99 0.88
C SER A 402 -3.96 29.54 -0.28
N ARG A 403 -2.62 29.47 -0.21
CA ARG A 403 -1.72 29.90 -1.30
C ARG A 403 -1.97 29.10 -2.58
N LEU A 404 -2.19 27.79 -2.47
CA LEU A 404 -2.54 26.94 -3.60
C LEU A 404 -3.90 27.32 -4.20
N GLN A 405 -4.92 27.53 -3.37
CA GLN A 405 -6.23 27.96 -3.85
C GLN A 405 -6.16 29.29 -4.63
N ASP A 406 -5.40 30.26 -4.13
CA ASP A 406 -5.19 31.54 -4.83
C ASP A 406 -4.52 31.33 -6.18
N ALA A 407 -3.47 30.50 -6.24
CA ALA A 407 -2.79 30.15 -7.49
C ALA A 407 -3.73 29.45 -8.48
N TYR A 408 -4.54 28.48 -8.03
CA TYR A 408 -5.51 27.76 -8.85
C TYR A 408 -6.62 28.66 -9.39
N ARG A 409 -7.11 29.60 -8.57
CA ARG A 409 -8.10 30.62 -9.00
C ARG A 409 -7.52 31.58 -10.03
N GLN A 410 -6.31 32.09 -9.80
CA GLN A 410 -5.62 32.99 -10.74
C GLN A 410 -5.34 32.30 -12.09
N ALA A 411 -4.86 31.06 -12.06
CA ALA A 411 -4.60 30.26 -13.25
C ALA A 411 -5.86 29.68 -13.91
N LYS A 412 -7.04 29.83 -13.28
CA LYS A 412 -8.33 29.31 -13.75
C LYS A 412 -8.27 27.81 -14.08
N VAL A 413 -7.62 27.01 -13.23
CA VAL A 413 -7.36 25.57 -13.54
C VAL A 413 -8.63 24.72 -13.60
N HIS A 414 -9.70 25.17 -12.95
CA HIS A 414 -10.99 24.48 -12.89
C HIS A 414 -12.06 25.07 -13.81
N ILE A 415 -11.69 26.05 -14.64
CA ILE A 415 -12.57 26.70 -15.61
C ILE A 415 -12.03 26.40 -17.01
N SER A 416 -12.92 26.04 -17.94
CA SER A 416 -12.55 25.80 -19.34
C SER A 416 -12.19 27.12 -20.03
N VAL A 417 -10.99 27.18 -20.60
CA VAL A 417 -10.46 28.28 -21.39
C VAL A 417 -10.10 27.72 -22.77
N PRO A 418 -10.86 28.07 -23.84
CA PRO A 418 -10.62 27.54 -25.18
C PRO A 418 -9.18 27.77 -25.66
N GLY A 419 -8.56 26.72 -26.20
CA GLY A 419 -7.23 26.78 -26.82
C GLY A 419 -6.06 26.93 -25.85
N ARG A 420 -6.28 26.78 -24.53
CA ARG A 420 -5.21 26.87 -23.53
C ARG A 420 -4.27 25.67 -23.63
N THR A 421 -3.01 25.94 -23.99
CA THR A 421 -1.95 24.95 -24.07
C THR A 421 -1.03 24.97 -22.85
N ILE A 422 -0.30 23.87 -22.64
CA ILE A 422 0.73 23.73 -21.61
C ILE A 422 2.12 23.62 -22.25
N ASN A 423 3.15 23.99 -21.49
CA ASN A 423 4.52 23.83 -21.97
C ASN A 423 4.89 22.34 -22.05
N SER A 424 5.78 21.98 -22.98
CA SER A 424 6.23 20.59 -23.15
C SER A 424 6.85 19.96 -21.91
N GLY A 425 7.47 20.77 -21.03
CA GLY A 425 8.02 20.30 -19.74
C GLY A 425 6.96 20.00 -18.67
N ASP A 426 5.72 20.42 -18.89
CA ASP A 426 4.58 20.27 -17.98
C ASP A 426 3.51 19.31 -18.52
N GLU A 427 3.71 18.78 -19.72
CA GLU A 427 2.79 17.85 -20.39
C GLU A 427 2.72 16.52 -19.64
N VAL A 428 1.49 16.05 -19.41
CA VAL A 428 1.24 14.81 -18.68
C VAL A 428 0.59 13.77 -19.59
N SER A 429 1.23 12.61 -19.66
CA SER A 429 0.68 11.43 -20.33
C SER A 429 -0.51 10.82 -19.59
N ASP A 430 -1.51 10.32 -20.31
CA ASP A 430 -2.62 9.55 -19.74
C ASP A 430 -2.22 8.08 -19.55
N VAL A 431 -1.53 7.81 -18.44
CA VAL A 431 -1.00 6.47 -18.14
C VAL A 431 -2.11 5.41 -18.01
N TYR A 432 -3.33 5.80 -17.63
CA TYR A 432 -4.45 4.86 -17.49
C TYR A 432 -4.89 4.35 -18.86
N ASN A 433 -5.18 5.26 -19.79
CA ASN A 433 -5.57 4.90 -21.16
C ASN A 433 -4.42 4.22 -21.91
N ASN A 434 -3.18 4.65 -21.70
CA ASN A 434 -2.01 3.94 -22.23
C ASN A 434 -1.95 2.50 -21.72
N GLY A 435 -2.25 2.27 -20.45
CA GLY A 435 -2.37 0.93 -19.86
C GLY A 435 -3.40 0.08 -20.57
N LEU A 436 -4.60 0.61 -20.82
CA LEU A 436 -5.66 -0.09 -21.55
C LEU A 436 -5.20 -0.55 -22.94
N LEU A 437 -4.45 0.30 -23.65
CA LEU A 437 -3.95 0.00 -25.00
C LEU A 437 -2.76 -0.97 -24.98
N THR A 438 -1.96 -0.99 -23.91
CA THR A 438 -0.68 -1.71 -23.87
C THR A 438 -0.67 -2.98 -23.03
N LEU A 439 -1.69 -3.22 -22.19
CA LEU A 439 -1.76 -4.34 -21.25
C LEU A 439 -1.66 -5.72 -21.93
N GLY A 440 -2.09 -5.85 -23.18
CA GLY A 440 -2.11 -7.12 -23.89
C GLY A 440 -0.75 -7.83 -23.96
N ARG A 441 0.34 -7.08 -24.16
CA ARG A 441 1.70 -7.67 -24.22
C ARG A 441 2.18 -8.14 -22.84
N PRO A 442 2.19 -7.31 -21.77
CA PRO A 442 2.50 -7.76 -20.41
C PRO A 442 1.68 -8.98 -19.99
N MET A 443 0.37 -8.97 -20.25
CA MET A 443 -0.52 -10.07 -19.88
C MET A 443 -0.18 -11.37 -20.63
N ASN A 444 0.16 -11.30 -21.93
CA ASN A 444 0.57 -12.49 -22.66
C ASN A 444 1.91 -13.06 -22.14
N ASN A 445 2.89 -12.19 -21.86
CA ASN A 445 4.17 -12.61 -21.30
C ASN A 445 3.99 -13.26 -19.92
N TRP A 446 3.20 -12.63 -19.06
CA TRP A 446 2.82 -13.16 -17.75
C TRP A 446 2.16 -14.54 -17.86
N ARG A 447 1.17 -14.69 -18.75
CA ARG A 447 0.51 -15.98 -19.00
C ARG A 447 1.49 -17.07 -19.42
N ILE A 448 2.41 -16.75 -20.33
CA ILE A 448 3.43 -17.71 -20.79
C ILE A 448 4.32 -18.12 -19.63
N ALA A 449 4.79 -17.17 -18.81
CA ALA A 449 5.63 -17.44 -17.66
C ALA A 449 4.93 -18.32 -16.60
N ARG A 450 3.59 -18.22 -16.47
CA ARG A 450 2.80 -19.04 -15.54
C ARG A 450 2.39 -20.42 -16.08
N THR A 451 2.34 -20.60 -17.40
CA THR A 451 1.80 -21.82 -18.01
C THR A 451 2.94 -22.79 -18.28
N MET A 452 3.16 -23.71 -17.34
CA MET A 452 4.19 -24.75 -17.46
C MET A 452 3.68 -26.08 -16.89
N PRO A 453 4.17 -27.23 -17.39
CA PRO A 453 3.95 -28.51 -16.74
C PRO A 453 4.49 -28.47 -15.30
N ARG A 454 3.78 -29.06 -14.36
CA ARG A 454 4.22 -29.22 -12.97
C ARG A 454 4.13 -30.70 -12.59
N ALA A 455 5.11 -31.19 -11.84
CA ALA A 455 5.03 -32.52 -11.25
C ALA A 455 3.89 -32.58 -10.23
N THR A 456 3.31 -33.77 -10.07
CA THR A 456 2.20 -34.04 -9.13
C THR A 456 2.49 -35.24 -8.24
N GLU A 457 3.72 -35.76 -8.33
CA GLU A 457 4.19 -36.89 -7.55
C GLU A 457 4.48 -36.44 -6.12
N GLU A 458 4.35 -37.36 -5.17
CA GLU A 458 4.53 -37.13 -3.73
C GLU A 458 5.51 -38.16 -3.15
N ASP A 459 6.70 -38.21 -3.73
CA ASP A 459 7.78 -39.07 -3.27
C ASP A 459 8.65 -38.35 -2.22
N PHE A 460 8.41 -38.69 -0.96
CA PHE A 460 9.19 -38.22 0.19
C PHE A 460 10.34 -39.18 0.55
N SER A 461 10.55 -40.26 -0.22
CA SER A 461 11.65 -41.19 0.04
C SER A 461 13.01 -40.62 -0.36
N ALA A 462 13.08 -39.77 -1.39
CA ALA A 462 14.33 -39.12 -1.84
C ALA A 462 14.94 -38.18 -0.79
N VAL A 463 14.11 -37.53 0.04
CA VAL A 463 14.52 -36.65 1.16
C VAL A 463 15.36 -37.39 2.20
N THR A 464 15.27 -38.73 2.26
CA THR A 464 16.05 -39.54 3.21
C THR A 464 17.54 -39.59 2.93
N THR A 465 18.00 -39.19 1.73
CA THR A 465 19.43 -39.34 1.39
C THR A 465 20.26 -38.10 1.72
N ASP A 466 19.76 -36.89 1.46
CA ASP A 466 20.53 -35.65 1.69
C ASP A 466 20.31 -35.08 3.10
N ALA A 467 19.09 -35.16 3.67
CA ALA A 467 18.83 -34.66 5.02
C ALA A 467 19.54 -35.50 6.12
N LEU A 468 19.75 -36.81 5.88
CA LEU A 468 20.57 -37.64 6.78
C LEU A 468 22.06 -37.35 6.62
N GLN A 469 22.53 -36.97 5.43
CA GLN A 469 23.92 -36.64 5.18
C GLN A 469 24.27 -35.28 5.81
N ASP A 470 23.44 -34.25 5.62
CA ASP A 470 23.64 -32.91 6.18
C ASP A 470 23.50 -32.89 7.72
N MET A 471 22.61 -33.70 8.30
CA MET A 471 22.50 -33.84 9.76
C MET A 471 23.70 -34.58 10.37
N VAL A 472 24.23 -35.59 9.67
CA VAL A 472 25.45 -36.30 10.10
C VAL A 472 26.67 -35.39 9.97
N ASP A 473 26.76 -34.59 8.91
CA ASP A 473 27.88 -33.67 8.69
C ASP A 473 27.87 -32.49 9.69
N MET A 474 26.70 -32.02 10.14
CA MET A 474 26.58 -31.05 11.24
C MET A 474 26.98 -31.61 12.62
N GLU A 475 26.68 -32.88 12.95
CA GLU A 475 27.10 -33.51 14.20
C GLU A 475 28.62 -33.76 14.26
N VAL A 476 29.26 -33.99 13.10
CA VAL A 476 30.71 -34.21 13.00
C VAL A 476 31.50 -32.92 13.21
N ASP A 477 30.95 -31.76 12.84
CA ASP A 477 31.59 -30.45 13.07
C ASP A 477 31.50 -29.97 14.54
N GLU A 478 30.49 -30.41 15.31
CA GLU A 478 30.41 -30.13 16.76
C GLU A 478 31.31 -31.06 17.61
N ALA A 479 31.62 -32.26 17.11
CA ALA A 479 32.51 -33.22 17.76
C ALA A 479 33.95 -33.07 17.25
N GLY A 480 34.62 -32.01 17.71
CA GLY A 480 35.99 -31.66 17.33
C GLY A 480 36.96 -32.84 17.22
N SER A 481 37.76 -32.81 16.14
CA SER A 481 38.89 -33.71 15.92
C SER A 481 39.77 -33.81 17.17
N PRO A 482 40.06 -35.01 17.68
CA PRO A 482 41.02 -35.16 18.77
C PRO A 482 42.41 -34.84 18.20
N VAL A 483 43.04 -33.82 18.76
CA VAL A 483 44.44 -33.50 18.54
C VAL A 483 45.27 -34.70 19.01
N SER A 484 45.82 -35.46 18.06
CA SER A 484 46.81 -36.50 18.32
C SER A 484 48.22 -35.89 18.30
N GLU A 485 48.87 -35.93 19.47
CA GLU A 485 50.30 -35.79 19.84
C GLU A 485 51.26 -34.95 18.98
#